data_AF-A0A2S2QLP7-F1
#
_entry.id   AF-A0A2S2QLP7-F1
#
_cell.length_a   1.000
_cell.length_b   1.000
_cell.length_c   1.000
_cell.angle_alpha   90.00
_cell.angle_beta   90.00
_cell.angle_gamma   90.00
#
_symmetry.space_group_name_H-M   'P 1'
#
loop_
_entity.id
_entity.type
_entity.pdbx_description
1 polymer ?
#
loop_
_entity_poly.entity_id
_entity_poly.type
_entity_poly.pdbx_seq_one_letter_code
_entity_poly.pdbx_strand_id
1 'polypeptide(L)'
;EDVHPEEYQEHTTNYSVHPELPEPEYEEITQIIKFLKNNKAPGEDNINAELIKTANPKLISMIWLLIKEIWVSGKVPNDWKIAIIYPMYKKETRWTHQTIEESHF
;
A
#
# COMPACT_ATOMS: atom_id res chain seq x y z
N GLU A 1 19.09 -34.58 19.22
CA GLU A 1 17.71 -34.18 19.62
C GLU A 1 17.62 -32.67 19.48
N ASP A 2 17.82 -32.11 18.29
CA ASP A 2 17.01 -32.22 17.07
C ASP A 2 15.53 -31.90 17.34
N VAL A 3 15.26 -30.60 17.42
CA VAL A 3 13.94 -30.05 17.09
C VAL A 3 14.13 -29.13 15.89
N HIS A 4 13.89 -29.77 14.74
CA HIS A 4 13.54 -29.29 13.41
C HIS A 4 13.38 -27.76 13.23
N PRO A 5 14.15 -27.12 12.32
CA PRO A 5 13.80 -25.79 11.86
C PRO A 5 12.53 -25.92 11.02
N GLU A 6 11.45 -25.26 11.44
CA GLU A 6 10.26 -25.11 10.60
C GLU A 6 10.68 -24.42 9.30
N GLU A 7 10.76 -25.21 8.23
CA GLU A 7 10.92 -24.71 6.87
C GLU A 7 9.75 -23.78 6.56
N TYR A 8 10.03 -22.48 6.46
CA TYR A 8 9.11 -21.50 5.92
C TYR A 8 8.83 -21.86 4.46
N GLN A 9 7.73 -22.57 4.22
CA GLN A 9 7.23 -22.85 2.88
C GLN A 9 6.71 -21.55 2.25
N GLU A 10 7.51 -20.95 1.37
CA GLU A 10 7.10 -19.82 0.53
C GLU A 10 5.85 -20.22 -0.26
N HIS A 11 4.68 -19.70 0.11
CA HIS A 11 3.47 -19.81 -0.69
C HIS A 11 3.59 -18.89 -1.91
N THR A 12 4.31 -19.35 -2.94
CA THR A 12 4.26 -18.71 -4.25
C THR A 12 2.93 -19.06 -4.90
N THR A 13 1.89 -18.28 -4.60
CA THR A 13 0.66 -18.35 -5.38
C THR A 13 1.00 -17.93 -6.80
N ASN A 14 1.00 -18.91 -7.71
CA ASN A 14 1.27 -18.73 -9.13
C ASN A 14 0.19 -17.82 -9.72
N TYR A 15 0.45 -16.51 -9.75
CA TYR A 15 -0.40 -15.55 -10.44
C TYR A 15 -0.36 -15.89 -11.93
N SER A 16 -1.51 -16.31 -12.44
CA SER A 16 -1.81 -16.52 -13.85
C SER A 16 -1.10 -15.49 -14.73
N VAL A 17 -0.33 -15.97 -15.72
CA VAL A 17 0.43 -15.17 -16.70
C VAL A 17 -0.49 -14.09 -17.27
N HIS A 18 -0.37 -12.89 -16.72
CA HIS A 18 -1.08 -11.71 -17.17
C HIS A 18 -0.52 -11.35 -18.55
N PRO A 19 -1.36 -11.02 -19.56
CA PRO A 19 -0.85 -10.47 -20.82
C PRO A 19 0.10 -9.32 -20.49
N GLU A 20 1.30 -9.31 -21.08
CA GLU A 20 2.33 -8.31 -20.76
C GLU A 20 1.71 -6.91 -20.75
N LEU A 21 1.54 -6.36 -19.54
CA LEU A 21 0.96 -5.03 -19.38
C LEU A 21 1.95 -4.03 -19.96
N PRO A 22 1.49 -3.03 -20.71
CA PRO A 22 2.37 -2.01 -21.25
C PRO A 22 3.13 -1.31 -20.11
N GLU A 23 4.32 -0.82 -20.41
CA GLU A 23 5.08 -0.02 -19.46
C GLU A 23 4.28 1.23 -19.06
N PRO A 24 4.40 1.68 -17.80
CA PRO A 24 3.63 2.82 -17.29
C PRO A 24 3.96 4.10 -18.06
N GLU A 25 2.92 4.80 -18.51
CA GLU A 25 3.04 6.06 -19.24
C GLU A 25 3.24 7.24 -18.29
N TYR A 26 3.90 8.30 -18.76
CA TYR A 26 4.17 9.49 -17.94
C TYR A 26 2.87 10.19 -17.51
N GLU A 27 1.89 10.28 -18.42
CA GLU A 27 0.57 10.85 -18.18
C GLU A 27 -0.21 10.05 -17.13
N GLU A 28 -0.12 8.71 -17.19
CA GLU A 28 -0.74 7.81 -16.22
C GLU A 28 -0.19 8.05 -14.82
N ILE A 29 1.14 8.07 -14.65
CA ILE A 29 1.79 8.35 -13.37
C ILE A 29 1.40 9.74 -12.85
N THR A 30 1.34 10.73 -13.74
CA THR A 30 0.93 12.09 -13.39
C THR A 30 -0.51 12.12 -12.87
N GLN A 31 -1.43 11.35 -13.47
CA GLN A 31 -2.80 11.24 -12.98
C GLN A 31 -2.86 10.53 -11.63
N ILE A 32 -2.16 9.41 -11.47
CA ILE A 32 -2.11 8.66 -10.21
C ILE A 32 -1.64 9.56 -9.06
N ILE A 33 -0.58 10.35 -9.27
CA ILE A 33 -0.06 11.30 -8.27
C ILE A 33 -1.15 12.27 -7.82
N LYS A 34 -1.93 12.82 -8.76
CA LYS A 34 -3.04 13.75 -8.44
C LYS A 34 -4.12 13.08 -7.60
N PHE A 35 -4.40 11.80 -7.84
CA PHE A 35 -5.43 11.02 -7.14
C PHE A 35 -4.97 10.36 -5.84
N LEU A 36 -3.71 10.53 -5.41
CA LEU A 36 -3.25 10.03 -4.10
C LEU A 36 -4.16 10.53 -2.97
N LYS A 37 -4.37 9.72 -1.93
CA LYS A 37 -5.21 10.15 -0.79
C LYS A 37 -4.43 11.09 0.12
N ASN A 38 -5.08 12.17 0.53
CA ASN A 38 -4.52 13.11 1.51
C ASN A 38 -4.63 12.56 2.94
N ASN A 39 -3.85 13.15 3.86
CA ASN A 39 -3.80 12.86 5.29
C ASN A 39 -3.53 11.38 5.57
N LYS A 40 -2.70 10.76 4.74
CA LYS A 40 -2.16 9.43 5.01
C LYS A 40 -0.85 9.58 5.78
N ALA A 41 -0.60 8.62 6.68
CA ALA A 41 0.64 8.57 7.41
C ALA A 41 1.79 8.40 6.39
N PRO A 42 2.84 9.23 6.46
CA PRO A 42 4.02 9.03 5.63
C PRO A 42 4.79 7.77 6.06
N GLY A 43 5.71 7.33 5.20
CA GLY A 43 6.65 6.27 5.55
C GLY A 43 7.74 6.77 6.50
N GLU A 44 8.81 5.97 6.64
CA GLU A 44 9.99 6.34 7.41
C GLU A 44 10.71 7.59 6.85
N ASP A 45 10.57 7.82 5.54
CA ASP A 45 11.09 8.99 4.84
C ASP A 45 10.38 10.32 5.18
N ASN A 46 9.25 10.24 5.89
CA ASN A 46 8.39 11.37 6.23
C ASN A 46 7.87 12.15 5.00
N ILE A 47 7.76 11.49 3.84
CA ILE A 47 7.25 12.09 2.60
C ILE A 47 5.74 11.85 2.49
N ASN A 48 4.97 12.94 2.64
CA ASN A 48 3.53 12.90 2.51
C ASN A 48 3.07 12.96 1.04
N ALA A 49 1.91 12.37 0.75
CA ALA A 49 1.28 12.42 -0.57
C ALA A 49 1.06 13.87 -1.07
N GLU A 50 0.77 14.80 -0.17
CA GLU A 50 0.61 16.22 -0.47
C GLU A 50 1.88 16.84 -1.06
N LEU A 51 3.06 16.47 -0.56
CA LEU A 51 4.34 16.96 -1.08
C LEU A 51 4.55 16.48 -2.51
N ILE A 52 4.27 15.20 -2.76
CA ILE A 52 4.37 14.59 -4.09
C ILE A 52 3.38 15.23 -5.07
N LYS A 53 2.17 15.58 -4.61
CA LYS A 53 1.19 16.31 -5.44
C LYS A 53 1.63 17.71 -5.84
N THR A 54 2.42 18.38 -4.99
CA THR A 54 3.00 19.69 -5.29
C THR A 54 4.33 19.62 -6.05
N ALA A 55 4.75 18.41 -6.44
CA ALA A 55 6.00 18.19 -7.15
C ALA A 55 6.07 18.98 -8.47
N ASN A 56 7.26 19.49 -8.78
CA ASN A 56 7.53 20.06 -10.09
C ASN A 56 7.62 18.93 -11.15
N PRO A 57 7.52 19.27 -12.45
CA PRO A 57 7.58 18.28 -13.52
C PRO A 57 8.86 17.43 -13.50
N LYS A 58 10.00 18.01 -13.09
CA LYS A 58 11.27 17.28 -12.97
C LYS A 58 11.19 16.13 -11.97
N LEU A 59 10.58 16.36 -10.80
CA LEU A 59 10.39 15.32 -9.80
C LEU A 59 9.38 14.26 -10.27
N ILE A 60 8.31 14.65 -10.97
CA ILE A 60 7.37 13.70 -11.58
C ILE A 60 8.10 12.81 -12.61
N SER A 61 8.98 13.38 -13.44
CA SER A 61 9.80 12.60 -14.37
C SER A 61 10.71 11.60 -13.67
N MET A 62 11.31 11.97 -12.54
CA MET A 62 12.13 11.05 -11.73
C MET A 62 11.29 9.91 -11.15
N ILE A 63 10.10 10.20 -10.63
CA ILE A 63 9.17 9.18 -10.11
C ILE A 63 8.74 8.22 -11.22
N TRP A 64 8.39 8.75 -12.40
CA TRP A 64 8.04 7.93 -13.56
C TRP A 64 9.17 7.00 -13.98
N LEU A 65 10.42 7.50 -14.07
CA LEU A 65 11.59 6.68 -14.39
C LEU A 65 11.82 5.57 -13.35
N LEU A 66 11.69 5.90 -12.05
CA LEU A 66 11.81 4.92 -10.98
C LEU A 66 10.74 3.82 -11.08
N ILE A 67 9.48 4.19 -11.29
CA ILE A 67 8.39 3.22 -11.44
C ILE A 67 8.63 2.34 -12.67
N LYS A 68 9.08 2.92 -13.78
CA LYS A 68 9.43 2.19 -15.00
C LYS A 68 10.58 1.20 -14.77
N GLU A 69 11.61 1.59 -14.04
CA GLU A 69 12.72 0.70 -13.68
C GLU A 69 12.25 -0.48 -12.82
N ILE A 70 11.40 -0.21 -11.82
CA ILE A 70 10.78 -1.25 -10.98
C ILE A 70 9.92 -2.19 -11.82
N TRP A 71 9.16 -1.64 -12.77
CA TRP A 71 8.31 -2.41 -13.69
C TRP A 71 9.11 -3.39 -14.54
N VAL A 72 10.19 -2.92 -15.19
CA VAL A 72 11.04 -3.73 -16.07
C VAL A 72 11.88 -4.74 -15.27
N SER A 73 12.41 -4.34 -14.12
CA SER A 73 13.27 -5.20 -13.31
C SER A 73 12.50 -6.21 -12.45
N GLY A 74 11.22 -5.94 -12.18
CA GLY A 74 10.41 -6.69 -11.21
C GLY A 74 10.90 -6.56 -9.77
N LYS A 75 11.81 -5.63 -9.48
CA LYS A 75 12.45 -5.48 -8.16
C LYS A 75 11.97 -4.22 -7.45
N VAL A 76 11.29 -4.41 -6.33
CA VAL A 76 10.85 -3.31 -5.46
C VAL A 76 11.98 -2.92 -4.50
N PRO A 77 12.21 -1.61 -4.26
CA PRO A 77 13.19 -1.14 -3.28
C PRO A 77 12.96 -1.75 -1.89
N ASN A 78 14.04 -2.04 -1.16
CA ASN A 78 13.93 -2.58 0.20
C ASN A 78 13.28 -1.57 1.16
N ASP A 79 13.50 -0.28 0.95
CA ASP A 79 12.91 0.79 1.77
C ASP A 79 11.37 0.75 1.72
N TRP A 80 10.78 0.33 0.61
CA TRP A 80 9.32 0.20 0.47
C TRP A 80 8.75 -1.02 1.21
N LYS A 81 9.62 -1.92 1.69
CA LYS A 81 9.24 -3.08 2.51
C LYS A 81 9.19 -2.73 4.01
N ILE A 82 9.64 -1.53 4.38
CA ILE A 82 9.66 -1.04 5.76
C ILE A 82 8.35 -0.32 6.05
N ALA A 83 7.74 -0.60 7.21
CA ALA A 83 6.52 0.04 7.66
C ALA A 83 6.63 0.45 9.13
N ILE A 84 6.21 1.68 9.43
CA ILE A 84 6.07 2.15 10.82
C ILE A 84 4.69 1.71 11.33
N ILE A 85 4.69 0.85 12.34
CA ILE A 85 3.45 0.34 12.95
C ILE A 85 3.13 1.16 14.19
N TYR A 86 1.99 1.85 14.15
CA TYR A 86 1.43 2.55 15.31
C TYR A 86 0.12 1.87 15.76
N PRO A 87 0.10 1.18 16.92
CA PRO A 87 -1.12 0.58 17.45
C PRO A 87 -2.16 1.67 17.76
N MET A 88 -3.30 1.63 17.07
CA MET A 88 -4.43 2.51 17.37
C MET A 88 -5.51 1.73 18.08
N TYR A 89 -5.91 2.21 19.26
CA TYR A 89 -7.06 1.67 19.97
C TYR A 89 -8.34 1.94 19.16
N LYS A 90 -9.00 0.88 18.71
CA LYS A 90 -10.32 1.00 18.09
C LYS A 90 -11.33 1.33 19.19
N LYS A 91 -11.97 2.49 19.10
CA LYS A 91 -13.09 2.81 19.99
C LYS A 91 -14.28 1.91 19.66
N GLU A 92 -14.88 1.30 20.67
CA GLU A 92 -16.14 0.58 20.56
C GLU A 92 -17.22 1.52 19.98
N THR A 93 -17.72 1.23 18.77
CA THR A 93 -18.97 1.82 18.30
C THR A 93 -20.08 1.12 19.06
N ARG A 94 -20.82 1.85 19.92
CA ARG A 94 -22.03 1.32 20.57
C ARG A 94 -23.04 0.95 19.46
N TRP A 95 -23.09 -0.32 19.08
CA TRP A 95 -24.28 -0.89 18.47
C TRP A 95 -25.34 -0.89 19.57
N THR A 96 -26.17 0.15 19.61
CA THR A 96 -27.41 0.09 20.39
C THR A 96 -28.29 -0.98 19.77
N HIS A 97 -28.18 -2.22 20.25
CA HIS A 97 -29.29 -3.16 20.21
C HIS A 97 -30.36 -2.57 21.13
N GLN A 98 -31.19 -1.67 20.59
CA GLN A 98 -32.55 -1.61 21.09
C GLN A 98 -33.28 -2.78 20.44
N THR A 99 -33.07 -3.97 21.01
CA THR A 99 -33.99 -5.07 20.81
C THR A 99 -35.31 -4.61 21.45
N ILE A 100 -36.25 -4.25 20.58
CA ILE A 100 -37.67 -4.33 20.88
C ILE A 100 -37.95 -5.80 21.21
N GLU A 101 -38.82 -6.03 22.20
CA GLU A 101 -39.18 -7.30 22.86
C GLU A 101 -38.34 -7.56 24.12
N GLU A 102 -38.88 -7.38 25.33
CA GLU A 102 -39.96 -8.20 25.87
C GLU A 102 -41.19 -7.39 26.31
N SER A 103 -42.23 -7.40 25.46
CA SER A 103 -43.60 -7.54 25.95
C SER A 103 -43.78 -9.02 26.33
N HIS A 104 -43.79 -9.33 27.63
CA HIS A 104 -44.55 -10.40 28.30
C HIS A 104 -44.02 -10.57 29.73
N PHE A 105 -44.51 -9.73 30.65
CA PHE A 105 -45.09 -10.15 31.93
C PHE A 105 -45.91 -9.00 32.51
#